data_AF-A0A7D9E3U1-F1
#
_entry.id   AF-A0A7D9E3U1-F1
#
_cell.length_a   1.000
_cell.length_b   1.000
_cell.length_c   1.000
_cell.angle_alpha   90.00
_cell.angle_beta   90.00
_cell.angle_gamma   90.00
#
_symmetry.space_group_name_H-M   'P 1'
#
loop_
_entity.id
_entity.type
_entity.pdbx_description
1 polymer ?
#
loop_
_entity_poly.entity_id
_entity_poly.type
_entity_poly.pdbx_seq_one_letter_code
_entity_poly.pdbx_strand_id
1 'polypeptide(L)'
;MAFFAVIVRFVEGSGFEDVLFQAGLCSSGSITGVMSGKHYNRCWLVHQAFSEALKRLFIEQYLPTMPEKVEEFAQSDPAQETSLTNIINDDTVKEYVKQCQTQKTKCLNGEFGKTPQYWEKYMELIDRQQKLHFSINTNDYDLKMLIGKKSLPLCFATNRVHYARY
;
A
#
# COMPACT_ATOMS: atom_id res chain seq x y z
N MET A 1 14.16 -0.87 -8.51
CA MET A 1 14.57 -2.29 -8.35
C MET A 1 14.85 -2.66 -6.90
N ALA A 2 15.78 -2.01 -6.19
CA ALA A 2 16.16 -2.42 -4.82
C ALA A 2 15.08 -2.27 -3.75
N PHE A 3 14.07 -1.41 -3.94
CA PHE A 3 13.05 -1.20 -2.91
C PHE A 3 12.13 -2.42 -2.70
N PHE A 4 11.91 -3.26 -3.72
CA PHE A 4 11.22 -4.54 -3.48
C PHE A 4 12.05 -5.51 -2.64
N ALA A 5 13.37 -5.50 -2.77
CA ALA A 5 14.23 -6.29 -1.87
C ALA A 5 14.17 -5.81 -0.41
N VAL A 6 13.86 -4.52 -0.19
CA VAL A 6 13.59 -3.95 1.14
C VAL A 6 12.23 -4.42 1.66
N ILE A 7 11.18 -4.32 0.84
CA ILE A 7 9.81 -4.76 1.17
C ILE A 7 9.80 -6.26 1.52
N VAL A 8 10.46 -7.08 0.71
CA VAL A 8 10.58 -8.52 0.91
C VAL A 8 11.24 -8.82 2.26
N ARG A 9 12.33 -8.11 2.62
CA ARG A 9 12.99 -8.29 3.91
C ARG A 9 12.10 -7.88 5.10
N PHE A 10 11.16 -6.97 4.87
CA PHE A 10 10.16 -6.58 5.87
C PHE A 10 9.09 -7.66 6.07
N VAL A 11 8.68 -8.37 5.01
CA VAL A 11 7.63 -9.42 5.05
C VAL A 11 8.16 -10.84 5.26
N GLU A 12 9.46 -11.02 5.36
CA GLU A 12 10.07 -12.31 5.61
C GLU A 12 9.63 -12.86 6.98
N GLY A 13 9.09 -14.09 6.98
CA GLY A 13 8.61 -14.75 8.20
C GLY A 13 7.27 -14.25 8.73
N SER A 14 6.53 -13.38 8.01
CA SER A 14 5.23 -12.87 8.45
C SER A 14 4.03 -13.73 8.04
N GLY A 15 4.26 -14.85 7.35
CA GLY A 15 3.21 -15.66 6.70
C GLY A 15 2.76 -15.10 5.34
N PHE A 16 3.39 -14.03 4.84
CA PHE A 16 3.11 -13.46 3.51
C PHE A 16 3.16 -14.53 2.41
N GLU A 17 4.19 -15.37 2.39
CA GLU A 17 4.39 -16.44 1.41
C GLU A 17 3.23 -17.44 1.41
N ASP A 18 2.79 -17.84 2.61
CA ASP A 18 1.70 -18.80 2.78
C ASP A 18 0.38 -18.23 2.26
N VAL A 19 0.10 -16.96 2.57
CA VAL A 19 -1.12 -16.29 2.08
C VAL A 19 -1.10 -16.18 0.56
N LEU A 20 0.03 -15.82 -0.05
CA LEU A 20 0.16 -15.76 -1.50
C LEU A 20 -0.07 -17.11 -2.18
N PHE A 21 0.45 -18.18 -1.58
CA PHE A 21 0.27 -19.55 -2.07
C PHE A 21 -1.18 -19.99 -1.96
N GLN A 22 -1.78 -19.83 -0.78
CA GLN A 22 -3.15 -20.26 -0.50
C GLN A 22 -4.19 -19.46 -1.31
N ALA A 23 -3.93 -18.18 -1.55
CA ALA A 23 -4.79 -17.33 -2.40
C ALA A 23 -4.63 -17.62 -3.90
N GLY A 24 -3.73 -18.52 -4.31
CA GLY A 24 -3.49 -18.83 -5.72
C GLY A 24 -2.83 -17.70 -6.51
N LEU A 25 -2.29 -16.67 -5.84
CA LEU A 25 -1.66 -15.52 -6.49
C LEU A 25 -0.29 -15.88 -7.06
N CYS A 26 0.39 -16.87 -6.48
CA CYS A 26 1.66 -17.40 -6.93
C CYS A 26 1.72 -18.92 -6.79
N SER A 27 2.32 -19.57 -7.79
CA SER A 27 2.77 -20.96 -7.66
C SER A 27 3.99 -21.06 -6.74
N SER A 28 4.25 -22.24 -6.18
CA SER A 28 5.40 -22.49 -5.29
C SER A 28 6.74 -22.03 -5.89
N GLY A 29 6.98 -22.31 -7.16
CA GLY A 29 8.18 -21.85 -7.88
C GLY A 29 8.22 -20.33 -8.11
N SER A 30 7.06 -19.68 -8.18
CA SER A 30 6.97 -18.22 -8.35
C SER A 30 7.25 -17.44 -7.08
N ILE A 31 6.93 -18.01 -5.91
CA ILE A 31 7.13 -17.38 -4.59
C ILE A 31 8.60 -17.07 -4.36
N THR A 32 9.50 -18.00 -4.64
CA THR A 32 10.96 -17.77 -4.50
C THR A 32 11.42 -16.56 -5.33
N GLY A 33 10.82 -16.37 -6.50
CA GLY A 33 11.08 -15.21 -7.35
C GLY A 33 10.61 -13.90 -6.71
N VAL A 34 9.41 -13.88 -6.13
CA VAL A 34 8.86 -12.72 -5.42
C VAL A 34 9.70 -12.41 -4.17
N MET A 35 9.99 -13.42 -3.37
CA MET A 35 10.76 -13.35 -2.12
C MET A 35 12.26 -13.12 -2.34
N SER A 36 12.73 -13.07 -3.59
CA SER A 36 14.06 -12.58 -3.90
C SER A 36 14.10 -11.05 -4.06
N GLY A 37 12.96 -10.41 -4.35
CA GLY A 37 12.86 -9.00 -4.72
C GLY A 37 13.53 -8.65 -6.06
N LYS A 38 13.99 -9.65 -6.84
CA LYS A 38 14.73 -9.44 -8.10
C LYS A 38 13.81 -9.36 -9.33
N HIS A 39 12.65 -10.00 -9.29
CA HIS A 39 11.72 -10.07 -10.42
C HIS A 39 10.69 -8.94 -10.36
N TYR A 40 11.08 -7.75 -10.83
CA TYR A 40 10.29 -6.51 -10.70
C TYR A 40 8.82 -6.63 -11.07
N ASN A 41 8.51 -7.05 -12.31
CA ASN A 41 7.12 -7.14 -12.77
C ASN A 41 6.28 -8.06 -11.89
N ARG A 42 6.86 -9.19 -11.45
CA ARG A 42 6.18 -10.16 -10.60
C ARG A 42 5.97 -9.61 -9.19
N CYS A 43 7.03 -9.05 -8.58
CA CYS A 43 6.94 -8.39 -7.28
C CYS A 43 5.89 -7.27 -7.32
N TRP A 44 5.89 -6.46 -8.37
CA TRP A 44 4.97 -5.36 -8.54
C TRP A 44 3.52 -5.83 -8.53
N LEU A 45 3.15 -6.77 -9.40
CA LEU A 45 1.78 -7.29 -9.48
C LEU A 45 1.33 -7.93 -8.16
N VAL A 46 2.18 -8.76 -7.56
CA VAL A 46 1.86 -9.50 -6.33
C VAL A 46 1.68 -8.58 -5.15
N HIS A 47 2.64 -7.67 -4.93
CA HIS A 47 2.56 -6.73 -3.81
C HIS A 47 1.43 -5.70 -3.99
N GLN A 48 1.12 -5.31 -5.23
CA GLN A 48 -0.04 -4.48 -5.53
C GLN A 48 -1.34 -5.18 -5.18
N ALA A 49 -1.56 -6.39 -5.71
CA ALA A 49 -2.78 -7.15 -5.44
C ALA A 49 -2.95 -7.46 -3.95
N PHE A 50 -1.88 -7.84 -3.26
CA PHE A 50 -1.94 -8.10 -1.83
C PHE A 50 -2.19 -6.84 -1.01
N SER A 51 -1.55 -5.71 -1.35
CA SER A 51 -1.82 -4.41 -0.70
C SER A 51 -3.26 -3.94 -0.92
N GLU A 52 -3.81 -4.18 -2.12
CA GLU A 52 -5.17 -3.84 -2.47
C GLU A 52 -6.18 -4.66 -1.65
N ALA A 53 -5.97 -5.98 -1.55
CA ALA A 53 -6.79 -6.86 -0.72
C ALA A 53 -6.77 -6.45 0.76
N LEU A 54 -5.60 -6.09 1.29
CA LEU A 54 -5.48 -5.57 2.65
C LEU A 54 -6.21 -4.23 2.84
N LYS A 55 -6.17 -3.33 1.85
CA LYS A 55 -6.92 -2.07 1.91
C LYS A 55 -8.43 -2.31 1.92
N ARG A 56 -8.93 -3.26 1.13
CA ARG A 56 -10.35 -3.64 1.15
C ARG A 56 -10.74 -4.19 2.52
N LEU A 57 -9.97 -5.14 3.04
CA LEU A 57 -10.21 -5.72 4.36
C LEU A 57 -10.19 -4.64 5.46
N PHE A 58 -9.25 -3.69 5.37
CA PHE A 58 -9.21 -2.54 6.26
C PHE A 58 -10.50 -1.73 6.17
N ILE A 59 -10.91 -1.33 4.96
CA ILE A 59 -12.15 -0.55 4.76
C ILE A 59 -13.37 -1.31 5.28
N GLU A 60 -13.54 -2.59 4.95
CA GLU A 60 -14.66 -3.43 5.41
C GLU A 60 -14.78 -3.45 6.94
N GLN A 61 -13.66 -3.48 7.65
CA GLN A 61 -13.65 -3.47 9.11
C GLN A 61 -14.06 -2.11 9.71
N TYR A 62 -13.73 -1.00 9.05
CA TYR A 62 -14.01 0.36 9.55
C TYR A 62 -15.28 0.98 8.99
N LEU A 63 -15.80 0.48 7.88
CA LEU A 63 -16.99 0.99 7.23
C LEU A 63 -18.18 1.11 8.20
N PRO A 64 -18.48 0.13 9.08
CA PRO A 64 -19.57 0.24 10.05
C PRO A 64 -19.36 1.28 11.16
N THR A 65 -18.13 1.81 11.29
CA THR A 65 -17.80 2.86 12.28
C THR A 65 -17.91 4.27 11.70
N MET A 66 -18.17 4.38 10.39
CA MET A 66 -18.31 5.66 9.71
C MET A 66 -19.74 6.22 9.88
N PRO A 67 -19.93 7.54 9.72
CA PRO A 67 -21.27 8.11 9.66
C PRO A 67 -22.10 7.48 8.53
N GLU A 68 -23.39 7.24 8.76
CA GLU A 68 -24.32 6.56 7.83
C GLU A 68 -24.25 7.11 6.39
N LYS A 69 -24.23 8.44 6.22
CA LYS A 69 -24.10 9.09 4.89
C LYS A 69 -22.81 8.71 4.13
N VAL A 70 -21.74 8.44 4.86
CA VAL A 70 -20.43 8.09 4.30
C VAL A 70 -20.38 6.60 4.00
N GLU A 71 -21.02 5.78 4.82
CA GLU A 71 -21.20 4.35 4.58
C GLU A 71 -22.06 4.09 3.35
N GLU A 72 -23.20 4.77 3.22
CA GLU A 72 -24.07 4.72 2.04
C GLU A 72 -23.32 5.11 0.76
N PHE A 73 -22.49 6.17 0.83
CA PHE A 73 -21.65 6.58 -0.30
C PHE A 73 -20.62 5.51 -0.67
N ALA A 74 -19.92 4.93 0.31
CA ALA A 74 -18.90 3.92 0.04
C ALA A 74 -19.48 2.59 -0.48
N GLN A 75 -20.75 2.30 -0.20
CA GLN A 75 -21.49 1.17 -0.77
C GLN A 75 -22.11 1.50 -2.14
N SER A 76 -22.32 2.78 -2.45
CA SER A 76 -22.80 3.21 -3.77
C SER A 76 -21.72 3.04 -4.83
N ASP A 77 -22.10 2.74 -6.07
CA ASP A 77 -21.17 2.61 -7.19
C ASP A 77 -20.88 4.00 -7.79
N PRO A 78 -19.68 4.60 -7.58
CA PRO A 78 -19.35 5.93 -8.08
C PRO A 78 -19.19 5.99 -9.61
N ALA A 79 -19.30 4.85 -10.30
CA ALA A 79 -19.23 4.76 -11.77
C ALA A 79 -20.33 5.53 -12.51
N GLN A 80 -21.32 6.09 -11.80
CA GLN A 80 -22.40 6.88 -12.39
C GLN A 80 -22.07 8.37 -12.58
N GLU A 81 -21.02 8.92 -11.94
CA GLU A 81 -20.61 10.32 -12.13
C GLU A 81 -19.48 10.48 -13.17
N THR A 82 -19.76 11.24 -14.23
CA THR A 82 -18.93 11.35 -15.43
C THR A 82 -17.65 12.21 -15.28
N SER A 83 -17.42 12.85 -14.12
CA SER A 83 -16.29 13.79 -13.95
C SER A 83 -15.57 13.66 -12.61
N LEU A 84 -14.30 13.25 -12.66
CA LEU A 84 -13.40 13.11 -11.50
C LEU A 84 -13.30 14.40 -10.65
N THR A 85 -13.40 15.58 -11.27
CA THR A 85 -13.33 16.87 -10.57
C THR A 85 -14.53 17.11 -9.67
N ASN A 86 -15.70 16.55 -9.99
CA ASN A 86 -16.90 16.70 -9.17
C ASN A 86 -16.79 15.81 -7.93
N ILE A 87 -16.37 14.56 -8.14
CA ILE A 87 -16.14 13.57 -7.07
C ILE A 87 -15.10 14.07 -6.07
N ILE A 88 -13.98 14.65 -6.53
CA ILE A 88 -12.93 15.18 -5.64
C ILE A 88 -13.44 16.37 -4.80
N ASN A 89 -14.36 17.15 -5.36
CA ASN A 89 -14.90 18.34 -4.70
C ASN A 89 -16.08 18.04 -3.77
N ASP A 90 -16.68 16.85 -3.84
CA ASP A 90 -17.75 16.42 -2.96
C ASP A 90 -17.30 16.37 -1.49
N ASP A 91 -18.08 16.98 -0.60
CA ASP A 91 -17.82 17.02 0.83
C ASP A 91 -17.96 15.64 1.48
N THR A 92 -18.83 14.77 0.96
CA THR A 92 -18.98 13.39 1.44
C THR A 92 -17.72 12.56 1.17
N VAL A 93 -17.14 12.70 -0.03
CA VAL A 93 -15.88 12.06 -0.42
C VAL A 93 -14.72 12.58 0.43
N LYS A 94 -14.65 13.90 0.63
CA LYS A 94 -13.60 14.50 1.49
C LYS A 94 -13.71 13.99 2.93
N GLU A 95 -14.91 13.91 3.49
CA GLU A 95 -15.12 13.39 4.83
C GLU A 95 -14.77 11.89 4.90
N TYR A 96 -15.18 11.08 3.92
CA TYR A 96 -14.77 9.67 3.81
C TYR A 96 -13.26 9.49 3.83
N VAL A 97 -12.54 10.26 2.99
CA VAL A 97 -11.08 10.21 2.91
C VAL A 97 -10.44 10.61 4.23
N LYS A 98 -10.97 11.65 4.90
CA LYS A 98 -10.49 12.11 6.20
C LYS A 98 -10.71 11.06 7.31
N GLN A 99 -11.86 10.38 7.31
CA GLN A 99 -12.14 9.29 8.24
C GLN A 99 -11.19 8.12 8.00
N CYS A 100 -10.99 7.71 6.75
CA CYS A 100 -10.01 6.69 6.40
C CYS A 100 -8.59 7.04 6.88
N GLN A 101 -8.14 8.28 6.65
CA GLN A 101 -6.83 8.75 7.14
C GLN A 101 -6.73 8.75 8.67
N THR A 102 -7.80 9.11 9.35
CA THR A 102 -7.88 9.08 10.82
C THR A 102 -7.72 7.65 11.33
N GLN A 103 -8.46 6.70 10.78
CA GLN A 103 -8.37 5.29 11.18
C GLN A 103 -6.99 4.70 10.87
N LYS A 104 -6.39 5.03 9.72
CA LYS A 104 -5.01 4.63 9.42
C LYS A 104 -4.01 5.14 10.44
N THR A 105 -4.15 6.39 10.86
CA THR A 105 -3.27 6.99 11.88
C THR A 105 -3.39 6.25 13.22
N LYS A 106 -4.63 5.94 13.65
CA LYS A 106 -4.88 5.13 14.85
C LYS A 106 -4.27 3.73 14.75
N CYS A 107 -4.39 3.10 13.58
CA CYS A 107 -3.78 1.80 13.29
C CYS A 107 -2.25 1.86 13.39
N LEU A 108 -1.63 2.88 12.82
CA LEU A 108 -0.18 3.10 12.90
C LEU A 108 0.31 3.40 14.32
N ASN A 109 -0.53 4.02 15.16
CA ASN A 109 -0.25 4.24 16.58
C ASN A 109 -0.39 2.96 17.43
N GLY A 110 -0.94 1.88 16.86
CA GLY A 110 -1.08 0.59 17.52
C GLY A 110 -2.39 0.43 18.31
N GLU A 111 -3.37 1.31 18.12
CA GLU A 111 -4.66 1.27 18.84
C GLU A 111 -5.46 -0.01 18.57
N PHE A 112 -5.24 -0.66 17.41
CA PHE A 112 -5.90 -1.91 17.01
C PHE A 112 -5.01 -3.15 17.17
N GLY A 113 -3.90 -3.03 17.90
CA GLY A 113 -2.93 -4.10 18.12
C GLY A 113 -1.81 -4.16 17.07
N LYS A 114 -0.89 -5.12 17.26
CA LYS A 114 0.37 -5.19 16.50
C LYS A 114 0.19 -5.70 15.08
N THR A 115 -0.76 -6.60 14.84
CA THR A 115 -0.96 -7.22 13.51
C THR A 115 -1.49 -6.21 12.48
N PRO A 116 -2.56 -5.43 12.76
CA PRO A 116 -3.00 -4.39 11.83
C PRO A 116 -1.94 -3.31 11.64
N GLN A 117 -1.24 -2.91 12.72
CA GLN A 117 -0.15 -1.94 12.64
C GLN A 117 0.96 -2.39 11.69
N TYR A 118 1.34 -3.68 11.75
CA TYR A 118 2.36 -4.27 10.89
C TYR A 118 1.95 -4.24 9.41
N TRP A 119 0.73 -4.67 9.10
CA TRP A 119 0.24 -4.70 7.72
C TRP A 119 -0.07 -3.31 7.16
N GLU A 120 -0.49 -2.36 7.99
CA GLU A 120 -0.61 -0.95 7.60
C GLU A 120 0.76 -0.35 7.26
N LYS A 121 1.81 -0.69 8.02
CA LYS A 121 3.18 -0.32 7.66
C LYS A 121 3.63 -0.93 6.34
N TYR A 122 3.31 -2.19 6.08
CA TYR A 122 3.55 -2.80 4.77
C TYR A 122 2.84 -2.03 3.64
N MET A 123 1.56 -1.69 3.80
CA MET A 123 0.81 -0.92 2.79
C MET A 123 1.44 0.46 2.55
N GLU A 124 1.94 1.13 3.60
CA GLU A 124 2.68 2.39 3.48
C GLU A 124 3.94 2.25 2.60
N LEU A 125 4.64 1.11 2.66
CA LEU A 125 5.79 0.83 1.81
C LEU A 125 5.38 0.62 0.35
N ILE A 126 4.31 -0.13 0.10
CA ILE A 126 3.80 -0.32 -1.26
C ILE A 126 3.37 1.02 -1.87
N ASP A 127 2.70 1.88 -1.09
CA ASP A 127 2.29 3.22 -1.54
C ASP A 127 3.51 4.10 -1.89
N ARG A 128 4.62 4.00 -1.14
CA ARG A 128 5.87 4.68 -1.48
C ARG A 128 6.43 4.18 -2.81
N GLN A 129 6.44 2.87 -3.03
CA GLN A 129 6.89 2.26 -4.27
C GLN A 129 6.04 2.70 -5.48
N GLN A 130 4.72 2.83 -5.28
CA GLN A 130 3.79 3.35 -6.27
C GLN A 130 4.04 4.82 -6.59
N LYS A 131 4.20 5.66 -5.56
CA LYS A 131 4.52 7.09 -5.71
C LYS A 131 5.85 7.31 -6.40
N LEU A 132 6.86 6.47 -6.12
CA LEU A 132 8.14 6.52 -6.81
C LEU A 132 7.98 6.22 -8.31
N HIS A 133 7.23 5.18 -8.66
CA HIS A 133 6.97 4.86 -10.06
C HIS A 133 6.19 5.98 -10.77
N PHE A 134 5.17 6.52 -10.10
CA PHE A 134 4.41 7.67 -10.60
C PHE A 134 5.30 8.89 -10.85
N SER A 135 6.15 9.25 -9.88
CA SER A 135 7.08 10.39 -10.01
C SER A 135 8.06 10.25 -11.18
N ILE A 136 8.47 9.03 -11.50
CA ILE A 136 9.34 8.77 -12.65
C ILE A 136 8.56 8.98 -13.95
N ASN A 137 7.33 8.46 -14.02
CA ASN A 137 6.49 8.56 -15.21
C ASN A 137 6.02 10.01 -15.48
N THR A 138 5.81 10.81 -14.44
CA THR A 138 5.39 12.22 -14.55
C THR A 138 6.55 13.21 -14.52
N ASN A 139 7.78 12.73 -14.37
CA ASN A 139 8.98 13.55 -14.19
C ASN A 139 8.86 14.56 -13.02
N ASP A 140 8.16 14.18 -11.96
CA ASP A 140 8.01 14.96 -10.73
C ASP A 140 9.22 14.74 -9.81
N TYR A 141 10.19 15.64 -9.90
CA TYR A 141 11.44 15.56 -9.16
C TYR A 141 11.24 15.70 -7.64
N ASP A 142 10.33 16.56 -7.20
CA ASP A 142 10.10 16.83 -5.78
C ASP A 142 9.49 15.62 -5.09
N LEU A 143 8.52 14.97 -5.75
CA LEU A 143 7.95 13.72 -5.27
C LEU A 143 9.01 12.61 -5.22
N LYS A 144 9.86 12.50 -6.25
CA LYS A 144 10.96 11.52 -6.26
C LYS A 144 11.91 11.72 -5.08
N MET A 145 12.32 12.95 -4.80
CA MET A 145 13.19 13.29 -3.66
C MET A 145 12.53 13.01 -2.31
N LEU A 146 11.25 13.39 -2.16
CA LEU A 146 10.47 13.15 -0.95
C LEU A 146 10.40 11.65 -0.62
N ILE A 147 10.06 10.83 -1.62
CA ILE A 147 9.94 9.37 -1.44
C ILE A 147 11.30 8.73 -1.18
N GLY A 148 12.36 9.20 -1.87
CA GLY A 148 13.73 8.77 -1.60
C GLY A 148 14.10 9.00 -0.13
N LYS A 149 13.91 10.22 0.39
CA LYS A 149 14.20 10.56 1.79
C LYS A 149 13.42 9.69 2.78
N LYS A 150 12.13 9.43 2.52
CA LYS A 150 11.28 8.58 3.38
C LYS A 150 11.68 7.10 3.34
N SER A 151 12.28 6.64 2.25
CA SER A 151 12.65 5.23 2.04
C SER A 151 14.04 4.90 2.59
N LEU A 152 14.92 5.89 2.72
CA LEU A 152 16.30 5.72 3.19
C LEU A 152 16.43 4.95 4.52
N PRO A 153 15.70 5.28 5.61
CA PRO A 153 15.89 4.59 6.89
C PRO A 153 15.67 3.07 6.77
N LEU A 154 14.69 2.65 5.96
CA LEU A 154 14.38 1.24 5.78
C LEU A 154 15.41 0.55 4.89
N CYS A 155 15.94 1.23 3.89
CA CYS A 155 17.07 0.73 3.10
C CYS A 155 18.30 0.46 3.98
N PHE A 156 18.63 1.37 4.90
CA PHE A 156 19.70 1.16 5.88
C PHE A 156 19.41 -0.01 6.81
N ALA A 157 18.20 -0.06 7.40
CA ALA A 157 17.82 -1.13 8.33
C ALA A 157 17.84 -2.52 7.70
N THR A 158 17.56 -2.62 6.40
CA THR A 158 17.55 -3.89 5.66
C THR A 158 18.90 -4.20 4.99
N ASN A 159 19.92 -3.36 5.18
CA ASN A 159 21.20 -3.44 4.50
C ASN A 159 21.06 -3.59 2.97
N ARG A 160 20.10 -2.85 2.39
CA ARG A 160 19.85 -2.81 0.95
C ARG A 160 20.19 -1.42 0.42
N VAL A 161 20.91 -1.37 -0.68
CA VAL A 161 21.29 -0.10 -1.31
C VAL A 161 20.04 0.55 -1.91
N HIS A 162 19.67 1.74 -1.43
CA HIS A 162 18.80 2.63 -2.21
C HIS A 162 19.66 3.07 -3.41
N TYR A 163 19.38 2.60 -4.62
CA TYR A 163 20.10 3.04 -5.82
C TYR A 163 19.76 4.52 -6.09
N ALA A 164 20.43 5.40 -5.34
CA ALA A 164 20.71 6.80 -5.65
C ALA A 164 22.23 6.99 -5.86
N ARG A 165 22.98 5.89 -6.03
CA ARG A 165 24.26 5.92 -6.75
C ARG A 165 23.91 5.79 -8.23
N TYR A 166 24.25 6.85 -8.98
CA TYR A 166 23.93 7.16 -10.37
C TYR A 166 22.57 7.85 -10.56
#